data_AF-A0A7R9V1L8-F1
#
_entry.id   AF-A0A7R9V1L8-F1
#
_cell.length_a   1.000
_cell.length_b   1.000
_cell.length_c   1.000
_cell.angle_alpha   90.00
_cell.angle_beta   90.00
_cell.angle_gamma   90.00
#
_symmetry.space_group_name_H-M   'P 1'
#
loop_
_entity.id
_entity.type
_entity.pdbx_description
1 polymer ?
#
loop_
_entity_poly.entity_id
_entity_poly.type
_entity_poly.pdbx_seq_one_letter_code
_entity_poly.pdbx_strand_id
1 'polypeptide(L)'
;KPKPSPKKPVAKKADKPQKVAAPAAKKKAAAGKTKAKTPWQLLTDKAEPVLDRFDAQDLIRVINPEIDDDNDEGVDANDLTEEQVAGIRVAIGTDARVKAMEDMAEVITGSSDGAFMFNTNDGNKAIKRIQKQVGKAVKLPPSARFDMLFGLTFMGREYDFWMNDNEESGPGGQCDKAIKALAKAWKECLKLGDDELGVDPEFTRPATEALLAKFAELCALPAGGPYKFEWK
;
A
#
# COMPACT_ATOMS: atom_id res chain seq x y z
N LYS A 1 -13.09 -10.54 43.81
CA LYS A 1 -12.22 -11.05 42.72
C LYS A 1 -12.05 -9.93 41.69
N PRO A 2 -10.84 -9.37 41.49
CA PRO A 2 -10.63 -8.36 40.47
C PRO A 2 -10.73 -9.01 39.07
N LYS A 3 -11.38 -8.32 38.14
CA LYS A 3 -11.49 -8.73 36.73
C LYS A 3 -10.09 -8.69 36.09
N PRO A 4 -9.73 -9.66 35.23
CA PRO A 4 -8.47 -9.61 34.50
C PRO A 4 -8.48 -8.41 33.55
N SER A 5 -7.44 -7.59 33.62
CA SER A 5 -7.21 -6.50 32.68
C SER A 5 -7.07 -7.06 31.25
N PRO A 6 -7.66 -6.42 30.24
CA PRO A 6 -7.46 -6.83 28.85
C PRO A 6 -5.98 -6.72 28.48
N LYS A 7 -5.44 -7.78 27.88
CA LYS A 7 -4.07 -7.78 27.34
C LYS A 7 -3.96 -6.67 26.30
N LYS A 8 -2.96 -5.79 26.47
CA LYS A 8 -2.60 -4.78 25.46
C LYS A 8 -2.26 -5.49 24.15
N PRO A 9 -2.78 -5.03 23.00
CA PRO A 9 -2.30 -5.49 21.71
C PRO A 9 -0.82 -5.10 21.57
N VAL A 10 0.00 -6.08 21.19
CA VAL A 10 1.40 -5.84 20.81
C VAL A 10 1.36 -5.14 19.46
N ALA A 11 1.85 -3.90 19.41
CA ALA A 11 1.95 -3.16 18.16
C ALA A 11 2.95 -3.90 17.24
N LYS A 12 2.47 -4.37 16.08
CA LYS A 12 3.34 -4.83 15.00
C LYS A 12 4.20 -3.64 14.55
N LYS A 13 5.50 -3.86 14.34
CA LYS A 13 6.36 -2.86 13.69
C LYS A 13 5.81 -2.64 12.28
N ALA A 14 5.62 -1.38 11.90
CA ALA A 14 5.31 -1.04 10.52
C ALA A 14 6.53 -1.33 9.66
N ASP A 15 6.39 -2.23 8.69
CA ASP A 15 7.44 -2.49 7.71
C ASP A 15 7.66 -1.26 6.86
N LYS A 16 8.93 -0.97 6.56
CA LYS A 16 9.22 -0.02 5.49
C LYS A 16 8.64 -0.60 4.19
N PRO A 17 8.06 0.22 3.29
CA PRO A 17 7.69 -0.25 1.96
C PRO A 17 8.91 -0.95 1.35
N GLN A 18 8.83 -2.27 1.18
CA GLN A 18 9.89 -3.03 0.53
C GLN A 18 9.90 -2.62 -0.94
N LYS A 19 10.73 -1.63 -1.28
CA LYS A 19 11.19 -1.45 -2.66
C LYS A 19 11.94 -2.71 -3.02
N VAL A 20 11.38 -3.49 -3.92
CA VAL A 20 12.07 -4.64 -4.46
C VAL A 20 12.58 -4.19 -5.81
N ALA A 21 13.85 -3.81 -5.82
CA ALA A 21 14.54 -3.49 -7.07
C ALA A 21 14.32 -4.65 -8.03
N ALA A 22 13.89 -4.35 -9.25
CA ALA A 22 13.91 -5.35 -10.31
C ALA A 22 15.33 -5.90 -10.41
N PRO A 23 15.53 -7.23 -10.53
CA PRO A 23 16.86 -7.79 -10.61
C PRO A 23 17.57 -7.20 -11.83
N ALA A 24 18.64 -6.42 -11.60
CA ALA A 24 19.44 -5.83 -12.67
C ALA A 24 19.97 -6.93 -13.59
N ALA A 25 19.52 -6.93 -14.85
CA ALA A 25 19.99 -7.85 -15.87
C ALA A 25 21.48 -7.60 -16.15
N LYS A 26 22.37 -8.26 -15.40
CA LYS A 26 23.79 -8.34 -15.76
C LYS A 26 23.92 -9.16 -17.05
N LYS A 27 23.95 -8.47 -18.19
CA LYS A 27 24.46 -9.00 -19.46
C LYS A 27 25.93 -9.40 -19.29
N LYS A 28 26.17 -10.67 -18.94
CA LYS A 28 27.40 -11.40 -19.30
C LYS A 28 27.02 -12.78 -19.78
N ALA A 29 27.13 -12.97 -21.09
CA ALA A 29 27.06 -14.28 -21.73
C ALA A 29 28.23 -15.14 -21.23
N ALA A 30 27.92 -16.10 -20.35
CA ALA A 30 28.77 -17.24 -20.11
C ALA A 30 27.89 -18.48 -20.34
N ALA A 31 28.28 -19.31 -21.31
CA ALA A 31 27.63 -20.57 -21.64
C ALA A 31 27.82 -21.57 -20.48
N GLY A 32 26.97 -21.46 -19.47
CA GLY A 32 26.77 -22.46 -18.42
C GLY A 32 25.29 -22.81 -18.39
N LYS A 33 24.96 -24.09 -18.11
CA LYS A 33 23.58 -24.60 -18.02
C LYS A 33 22.66 -23.54 -17.39
N THR A 34 21.75 -22.97 -18.18
CA THR A 34 20.81 -21.95 -17.71
C THR A 34 19.94 -22.59 -16.65
N LYS A 35 20.17 -22.23 -15.38
CA LYS A 35 19.30 -22.58 -14.26
C LYS A 35 17.88 -22.12 -14.62
N ALA A 36 16.88 -22.97 -14.37
CA ALA A 36 15.49 -22.59 -14.59
C ALA A 36 15.17 -21.31 -13.80
N LYS A 37 14.40 -20.40 -14.42
CA LYS A 37 13.98 -19.15 -13.79
C LYS A 37 13.06 -19.45 -12.61
N THR A 38 13.19 -18.68 -11.54
CA THR A 38 12.27 -18.76 -10.39
C THR A 38 10.92 -18.14 -10.74
N PRO A 39 9.82 -18.47 -10.02
CA PRO A 39 8.52 -17.83 -10.24
C PRO A 39 8.58 -16.30 -10.12
N TRP A 40 9.36 -15.76 -9.18
CA TRP A 40 9.58 -14.32 -9.04
C TRP A 40 10.32 -13.71 -10.24
N GLN A 41 11.32 -14.40 -10.78
CA GLN A 41 12.00 -13.97 -12.01
C GLN A 41 11.04 -13.92 -13.20
N LEU A 42 10.15 -14.91 -13.34
CA LEU A 42 9.14 -14.89 -14.40
C LEU A 42 8.17 -13.70 -14.26
N LEU A 43 7.75 -13.36 -13.03
CA LEU A 43 6.91 -12.19 -12.78
C LEU A 43 7.63 -10.88 -13.14
N THR A 44 8.88 -10.73 -12.70
CA THR A 44 9.68 -9.51 -12.94
C THR A 44 10.05 -9.34 -14.40
N ASP A 45 10.42 -10.42 -15.09
CA ASP A 45 10.65 -10.41 -16.55
C ASP A 45 9.39 -9.99 -17.31
N LYS A 46 8.21 -10.42 -16.84
CA LYS A 46 6.94 -10.02 -17.44
C LYS A 46 6.65 -8.52 -17.24
N ALA A 47 7.09 -7.95 -16.13
CA ALA A 47 6.90 -6.55 -15.81
C ALA A 47 7.92 -5.63 -16.50
N GLU A 48 9.08 -6.14 -16.92
CA GLU A 48 10.18 -5.36 -17.53
C GLU A 48 9.72 -4.47 -18.71
N PRO A 49 8.95 -4.96 -19.71
CA PRO A 49 8.49 -4.09 -20.79
C PRO A 49 7.54 -2.98 -20.32
N VAL A 50 6.82 -3.20 -19.23
CA VAL A 50 5.92 -2.20 -18.64
C VAL A 50 6.71 -1.18 -17.83
N LEU A 51 7.74 -1.61 -17.10
CA LEU A 51 8.69 -0.72 -16.42
C LEU A 51 9.33 0.24 -17.42
N ASP A 52 9.84 -0.27 -18.55
CA ASP A 52 10.41 0.54 -19.62
C ASP A 52 9.42 1.55 -20.19
N ARG A 53 8.16 1.14 -20.42
CA ARG A 53 7.10 2.03 -20.93
C ARG A 53 6.81 3.20 -20.00
N PHE A 54 6.94 2.98 -18.69
CA PHE A 54 6.63 3.97 -17.66
C PHE A 54 7.87 4.71 -17.13
N ASP A 55 9.06 4.46 -17.69
CA ASP A 55 10.35 4.96 -17.18
C ASP A 55 10.50 4.68 -15.67
N ALA A 56 10.12 3.48 -15.26
CA ALA A 56 10.11 3.04 -13.87
C ALA A 56 11.21 2.00 -13.64
N GLN A 57 11.82 2.03 -12.46
CA GLN A 57 12.89 1.09 -12.09
C GLN A 57 12.45 0.07 -11.03
N ASP A 58 11.33 0.36 -10.36
CA ASP A 58 10.90 -0.38 -9.18
C ASP A 58 9.54 -1.03 -9.38
N LEU A 59 9.33 -2.15 -8.70
CA LEU A 59 8.01 -2.71 -8.43
C LEU A 59 7.67 -2.47 -6.96
N ILE A 60 6.46 -1.95 -6.73
CA ILE A 60 5.90 -1.81 -5.40
C ILE A 60 5.13 -3.10 -5.11
N ARG A 61 5.56 -3.87 -4.11
CA ARG A 61 4.75 -5.01 -3.61
C ARG A 61 3.58 -4.46 -2.81
N VAL A 62 2.37 -4.66 -3.33
CA VAL A 62 1.12 -4.11 -2.76
C VAL A 62 0.41 -5.13 -1.88
N ILE A 63 0.37 -6.39 -2.34
CA ILE A 63 -0.14 -7.51 -1.55
C ILE A 63 0.95 -8.56 -1.47
N ASN A 64 1.25 -8.99 -0.25
CA ASN A 64 2.01 -10.20 0.03
C ASN A 64 1.03 -11.19 0.69
N PRO A 65 0.65 -12.30 0.05
CA PRO A 65 -0.12 -13.33 0.74
C PRO A 65 0.70 -13.77 1.96
N GLU A 66 0.10 -13.81 3.15
CA GLU A 66 0.77 -14.05 4.44
C GLU A 66 1.81 -15.17 4.33
N ILE A 67 3.06 -14.78 4.08
CA ILE A 67 4.23 -15.58 4.35
C ILE A 67 4.38 -15.41 5.85
N ASP A 68 4.21 -16.47 6.63
CA ASP A 68 4.31 -16.46 8.09
C ASP A 68 5.58 -15.70 8.52
N ASP A 69 5.40 -14.43 8.88
CA ASP A 69 6.45 -13.45 9.20
C ASP A 69 6.78 -13.50 10.70
N ASP A 70 6.54 -14.65 11.33
CA ASP A 70 6.99 -14.94 12.69
C ASP A 70 8.51 -15.23 12.72
N ASN A 71 9.17 -15.26 11.55
CA ASN A 71 10.61 -15.38 11.40
C ASN A 71 11.18 -14.07 10.84
N ASP A 72 11.89 -13.31 11.67
CA ASP A 72 12.54 -11.99 11.40
C ASP A 72 13.61 -12.04 10.27
N GLU A 73 13.74 -13.18 9.59
CA GLU A 73 14.56 -13.41 8.40
C GLU A 73 13.64 -13.44 7.19
N GLY A 74 13.43 -12.26 6.57
CA GLY A 74 12.56 -12.12 5.41
C GLY A 74 12.82 -13.17 4.33
N VAL A 75 11.76 -13.77 3.81
CA VAL A 75 11.85 -14.83 2.79
C VAL A 75 12.49 -14.30 1.51
N ASP A 76 13.55 -14.98 1.05
CA ASP A 76 14.19 -14.67 -0.23
C ASP A 76 13.14 -14.80 -1.35
N ALA A 77 13.01 -13.75 -2.16
CA ALA A 77 12.08 -13.73 -3.28
C ALA A 77 12.29 -14.90 -4.26
N ASN A 78 13.50 -15.45 -4.32
CA ASN A 78 13.84 -16.60 -5.16
C ASN A 78 13.35 -17.94 -4.62
N ASP A 79 12.96 -17.99 -3.34
CA ASP A 79 12.45 -19.20 -2.69
C ASP A 79 10.91 -19.28 -2.73
N LEU A 80 10.24 -18.28 -3.31
CA LEU A 80 8.79 -18.25 -3.45
C LEU A 80 8.29 -19.31 -4.44
N THR A 81 7.24 -20.04 -4.05
CA THR A 81 6.55 -20.98 -4.93
C THR A 81 5.70 -20.25 -5.97
N GLU A 82 5.24 -20.98 -7.00
CA GLU A 82 4.33 -20.43 -8.01
C GLU A 82 3.02 -19.92 -7.40
N GLU A 83 2.46 -20.64 -6.43
CA GLU A 83 1.24 -20.27 -5.74
C GLU A 83 1.42 -19.00 -4.91
N GLN A 84 2.57 -18.86 -4.23
CA GLN A 84 2.89 -17.65 -3.46
C GLN A 84 3.03 -16.44 -4.39
N VAL A 85 3.77 -16.57 -5.49
CA VAL A 85 3.91 -15.49 -6.49
C VAL A 85 2.58 -15.16 -7.16
N ALA A 86 1.73 -16.14 -7.43
CA ALA A 86 0.40 -15.92 -7.97
C ALA A 86 -0.52 -15.11 -7.03
N GLY A 87 -0.27 -15.16 -5.72
CA GLY A 87 -0.95 -14.34 -4.71
C GLY A 87 -0.38 -12.93 -4.58
N ILE A 88 0.84 -12.67 -5.04
CA ILE A 88 1.45 -11.33 -4.98
C ILE A 88 0.77 -10.39 -5.97
N ARG A 89 0.58 -9.14 -5.55
CA ARG A 89 0.19 -8.05 -6.45
C ARG A 89 1.24 -6.96 -6.41
N VAL A 90 1.72 -6.57 -7.59
CA VAL A 90 2.74 -5.52 -7.75
C VAL A 90 2.17 -4.36 -8.55
N ALA A 91 2.53 -3.14 -8.16
CA ALA A 91 2.31 -1.94 -8.94
C ALA A 91 3.64 -1.45 -9.53
N ILE A 92 3.57 -0.79 -10.67
CA ILE A 92 4.74 -0.13 -11.28
C ILE A 92 5.14 1.06 -10.39
N GLY A 93 6.39 1.11 -9.95
CA GLY A 93 6.93 2.18 -9.11
C GLY A 93 7.54 3.29 -9.94
N THR A 94 6.71 4.15 -10.54
CA THR A 94 7.21 5.39 -11.15
C THR A 94 7.79 6.32 -10.08
N ASP A 95 8.73 7.19 -10.45
CA ASP A 95 9.32 8.17 -9.52
C ASP A 95 8.25 9.02 -8.83
N ALA A 96 7.22 9.44 -9.58
CA ALA A 96 6.10 10.21 -9.04
C ALA A 96 5.30 9.42 -7.97
N ARG A 97 5.03 8.13 -8.22
CA ARG A 97 4.29 7.26 -7.31
C ARG A 97 5.08 6.92 -6.06
N VAL A 98 6.35 6.59 -6.22
CA VAL A 98 7.27 6.33 -5.13
C VAL A 98 7.42 7.57 -4.25
N LYS A 99 7.61 8.74 -4.86
CA LYS A 99 7.66 10.01 -4.14
C LYS A 99 6.34 10.30 -3.42
N ALA A 100 5.19 10.06 -4.05
CA ALA A 100 3.90 10.24 -3.41
C ALA A 100 3.75 9.32 -2.18
N MET A 101 4.22 8.07 -2.24
CA MET A 101 4.24 7.17 -1.09
C MET A 101 5.11 7.70 0.05
N GLU A 102 6.32 8.17 -0.25
CA GLU A 102 7.24 8.75 0.75
C GLU A 102 6.63 10.01 1.40
N ASP A 103 6.11 10.92 0.59
CA ASP A 103 5.44 12.14 1.07
C ASP A 103 4.22 11.78 1.95
N MET A 104 3.46 10.74 1.59
CA MET A 104 2.28 10.33 2.37
C MET A 104 2.64 9.56 3.64
N ALA A 105 3.78 8.86 3.68
CA ALA A 105 4.29 8.28 4.91
C ALA A 105 4.55 9.39 5.95
N GLU A 106 5.22 10.48 5.56
CA GLU A 106 5.47 11.63 6.44
C GLU A 106 4.16 12.29 6.90
N VAL A 107 3.18 12.42 6.01
CA VAL A 107 1.86 12.96 6.36
C VAL A 107 1.20 12.14 7.47
N ILE A 108 1.26 10.82 7.37
CA ILE A 108 0.56 9.91 8.28
C ILE A 108 1.31 9.81 9.60
N THR A 109 2.61 9.50 9.56
CA THR A 109 3.43 9.33 10.77
C THR A 109 3.72 10.65 11.48
N GLY A 110 3.76 11.77 10.75
CA GLY A 110 4.12 13.09 11.29
C GLY A 110 5.59 13.25 11.65
N SER A 111 6.47 12.32 11.27
CA SER A 111 7.90 12.34 11.56
C SER A 111 8.71 11.74 10.41
N SER A 112 9.89 12.31 10.13
CA SER A 112 10.93 11.73 9.27
C SER A 112 11.91 10.82 10.04
N ASP A 113 11.91 10.87 11.38
CA ASP A 113 12.90 10.21 12.22
C ASP A 113 12.36 8.91 12.85
N GLY A 114 13.08 7.81 12.61
CA GLY A 114 12.66 6.41 12.73
C GLY A 114 12.45 5.82 14.12
N ALA A 115 12.08 6.62 15.13
CA ALA A 115 11.61 6.12 16.42
C ALA A 115 10.10 6.32 16.55
N PHE A 116 9.32 5.33 16.09
CA PHE A 116 7.86 5.41 16.05
C PHE A 116 7.22 4.91 17.36
N MET A 117 6.87 5.86 18.23
CA MET A 117 5.98 5.62 19.37
C MET A 117 4.71 6.46 19.14
N PHE A 118 3.73 5.88 18.46
CA PHE A 118 2.45 6.53 18.21
C PHE A 118 1.55 6.45 19.44
N ASN A 119 0.79 7.51 19.67
CA ASN A 119 -0.27 7.56 20.67
C ASN A 119 -1.57 8.11 20.06
N THR A 120 -2.62 8.12 20.87
CA THR A 120 -3.96 8.61 20.51
C THR A 120 -3.98 10.01 19.88
N ASN A 121 -3.12 10.94 20.34
CA ASN A 121 -3.03 12.29 19.78
C ASN A 121 -2.39 12.28 18.38
N ASP A 122 -1.45 11.37 18.12
CA ASP A 122 -0.89 11.18 16.79
C ASP A 122 -1.94 10.65 15.82
N GLY A 123 -2.77 9.68 16.26
CA GLY A 123 -3.90 9.18 15.48
C GLY A 123 -4.89 10.29 15.10
N ASN A 124 -5.29 11.13 16.06
CA ASN A 124 -6.17 12.28 15.81
C ASN A 124 -5.57 13.28 14.80
N LYS A 125 -4.25 13.53 14.86
CA LYS A 125 -3.56 14.40 13.89
C LYS A 125 -3.48 13.77 12.51
N ALA A 126 -3.18 12.47 12.43
CA ALA A 126 -3.12 11.74 11.18
C ALA A 126 -4.47 11.79 10.44
N ILE A 127 -5.60 11.59 11.14
CA ILE A 127 -6.95 11.74 10.57
C ILE A 127 -7.14 13.11 9.89
N LYS A 128 -6.82 14.19 10.59
CA LYS A 128 -6.95 15.56 10.06
C LYS A 128 -6.05 15.81 8.85
N ARG A 129 -4.82 15.28 8.89
CA ARG A 129 -3.87 15.39 7.78
C ARG A 129 -4.34 14.59 6.56
N ILE A 130 -4.82 13.37 6.74
CA ILE A 130 -5.40 12.53 5.68
C ILE A 130 -6.56 13.26 5.01
N GLN A 131 -7.53 13.78 5.77
CA GLN A 131 -8.65 14.55 5.22
C GLN A 131 -8.17 15.74 4.39
N LYS A 132 -7.17 16.49 4.87
CA LYS A 132 -6.59 17.62 4.16
C LYS A 132 -5.92 17.19 2.84
N GLN A 133 -5.20 16.06 2.84
CA GLN A 133 -4.55 15.56 1.62
C GLN A 133 -5.56 15.01 0.62
N VAL A 134 -6.62 14.32 1.05
CA VAL A 134 -7.71 13.91 0.15
C VAL A 134 -8.33 15.14 -0.53
N GLY A 135 -8.57 16.22 0.21
CA GLY A 135 -9.07 17.48 -0.34
C GLY A 135 -8.12 18.17 -1.34
N LYS A 136 -6.82 17.88 -1.27
CA LYS A 136 -5.84 18.31 -2.29
C LYS A 136 -5.81 17.37 -3.49
N ALA A 137 -5.82 16.05 -3.25
CA ALA A 137 -5.76 15.03 -4.29
C ALA A 137 -6.86 15.22 -5.34
N VAL A 138 -8.09 15.48 -4.91
CA VAL A 138 -9.23 15.70 -5.81
C VAL A 138 -9.09 16.91 -6.74
N LYS A 139 -8.15 17.82 -6.46
CA LYS A 139 -7.85 19.00 -7.30
C LYS A 139 -6.66 18.78 -8.23
N LEU A 140 -5.93 17.68 -8.08
CA LEU A 140 -4.80 17.35 -8.93
C LEU A 140 -5.27 16.80 -10.29
N PRO A 141 -4.40 16.89 -11.32
CA PRO A 141 -4.57 16.15 -12.57
C PRO A 141 -4.74 14.64 -12.31
N PRO A 142 -5.43 13.90 -13.19
CA PRO A 142 -5.77 12.49 -12.99
C PRO A 142 -4.61 11.59 -12.50
N SER A 143 -3.48 11.58 -13.20
CA SER A 143 -2.32 10.75 -12.81
C SER A 143 -1.73 11.16 -11.45
N ALA A 144 -1.52 12.45 -11.19
CA ALA A 144 -1.03 12.93 -9.90
C ALA A 144 -2.04 12.70 -8.75
N ARG A 145 -3.34 12.76 -9.05
CA ARG A 145 -4.41 12.37 -8.11
C ARG A 145 -4.32 10.90 -7.77
N PHE A 146 -4.15 10.04 -8.78
CA PHE A 146 -3.98 8.61 -8.58
C PHE A 146 -2.80 8.33 -7.66
N ASP A 147 -1.61 8.85 -7.96
CA ASP A 147 -0.40 8.59 -7.18
C ASP A 147 -0.53 9.07 -5.72
N MET A 148 -1.13 10.24 -5.50
CA MET A 148 -1.39 10.74 -4.14
C MET A 148 -2.40 9.86 -3.39
N LEU A 149 -3.48 9.43 -4.03
CA LEU A 149 -4.46 8.53 -3.41
C LEU A 149 -3.86 7.14 -3.14
N PHE A 150 -3.04 6.62 -4.06
CA PHE A 150 -2.30 5.38 -3.90
C PHE A 150 -1.37 5.46 -2.69
N GLY A 151 -0.55 6.51 -2.59
CA GLY A 151 0.33 6.74 -1.45
C GLY A 151 -0.44 6.85 -0.12
N LEU A 152 -1.54 7.61 -0.09
CA LEU A 152 -2.38 7.77 1.09
C LEU A 152 -2.96 6.44 1.57
N THR A 153 -3.52 5.65 0.67
CA THR A 153 -4.13 4.37 1.01
C THR A 153 -3.09 3.34 1.42
N PHE A 154 -1.98 3.25 0.68
CA PHE A 154 -0.89 2.34 1.01
C PHE A 154 -0.34 2.64 2.40
N MET A 155 0.11 3.87 2.63
CA MET A 155 0.71 4.24 3.92
C MET A 155 -0.32 4.27 5.04
N GLY A 156 -1.57 4.59 4.75
CA GLY A 156 -2.64 4.54 5.74
C GLY A 156 -2.99 3.13 6.19
N ARG A 157 -2.74 2.12 5.35
CA ARG A 157 -2.82 0.71 5.71
C ARG A 157 -1.62 0.29 6.54
N GLU A 158 -0.40 0.64 6.12
CA GLU A 158 0.83 0.26 6.81
C GLU A 158 0.92 0.85 8.22
N TYR A 159 0.46 2.09 8.39
CA TYR A 159 0.44 2.78 9.68
C TYR A 159 -0.98 2.89 10.23
N ASP A 160 -1.60 1.77 10.60
CA ASP A 160 -3.02 1.72 10.99
C ASP A 160 -3.38 2.39 12.34
N PHE A 161 -2.42 2.96 13.06
CA PHE A 161 -2.64 3.61 14.36
C PHE A 161 -3.68 4.73 14.29
N TRP A 162 -3.81 5.43 13.16
CA TRP A 162 -4.83 6.48 13.00
C TRP A 162 -6.26 5.91 12.96
N MET A 163 -6.44 4.62 12.68
CA MET A 163 -7.72 3.92 12.73
C MET A 163 -7.96 3.25 14.09
N ASN A 164 -6.90 2.74 14.72
CA ASN A 164 -6.99 1.88 15.91
C ASN A 164 -6.70 2.61 17.24
N ASP A 165 -5.90 3.67 17.23
CA ASP A 165 -5.52 4.46 18.42
C ASP A 165 -5.82 5.95 18.20
N ASN A 166 -7.09 6.31 18.33
CA ASN A 166 -7.58 7.67 18.20
C ASN A 166 -8.91 7.85 18.96
N GLU A 167 -9.30 9.09 19.23
CA GLU A 167 -10.57 9.46 19.90
C GLU A 167 -11.65 9.93 18.91
N GLU A 168 -11.32 10.02 17.62
CA GLU A 168 -12.21 10.53 16.57
C GLU A 168 -12.89 9.41 15.75
N SER A 169 -12.84 8.17 16.25
CA SER A 169 -13.47 6.96 15.73
C SER A 169 -14.98 6.90 15.99
N GLY A 170 -15.64 5.95 15.32
CA GLY A 170 -17.08 5.71 15.46
C GLY A 170 -17.95 6.38 14.38
N PRO A 171 -19.24 6.01 14.28
CA PRO A 171 -20.13 6.51 13.23
C PRO A 171 -20.26 8.04 13.25
N GLY A 172 -19.95 8.70 12.12
CA GLY A 172 -19.98 10.16 11.99
C GLY A 172 -18.78 10.90 12.60
N GLY A 173 -17.85 10.18 13.22
CA GLY A 173 -16.56 10.69 13.69
C GLY A 173 -15.65 11.16 12.55
N GLN A 174 -14.52 11.80 12.89
CA GLN A 174 -13.60 12.28 11.85
C GLN A 174 -12.88 11.15 11.13
N CYS A 175 -12.62 10.03 11.82
CA CYS A 175 -12.06 8.83 11.18
C CYS A 175 -13.02 8.30 10.10
N ASP A 176 -14.31 8.10 10.43
CA ASP A 176 -15.35 7.69 9.47
C ASP A 176 -15.47 8.68 8.30
N LYS A 177 -15.44 9.99 8.58
CA LYS A 177 -15.44 11.03 7.53
C LYS A 177 -14.21 10.96 6.64
N ALA A 178 -13.02 10.70 7.19
CA ALA A 178 -11.78 10.56 6.44
C ALA A 178 -11.84 9.35 5.51
N ILE A 179 -12.26 8.20 6.04
CA ILE A 179 -12.47 6.95 5.30
C ILE A 179 -13.47 7.17 4.16
N LYS A 180 -14.64 7.76 4.43
CA LYS A 180 -15.64 8.08 3.40
C LYS A 180 -15.15 9.07 2.35
N ALA A 181 -14.37 10.07 2.75
CA ALA A 181 -13.79 11.03 1.81
C ALA A 181 -12.77 10.36 0.88
N LEU A 182 -11.88 9.53 1.43
CA LEU A 182 -10.92 8.75 0.66
C LEU A 182 -11.65 7.80 -0.31
N ALA A 183 -12.70 7.13 0.18
CA ALA A 183 -13.48 6.22 -0.64
C ALA A 183 -14.17 6.92 -1.82
N LYS A 184 -14.77 8.08 -1.56
CA LYS A 184 -15.38 8.92 -2.60
C LYS A 184 -14.34 9.39 -3.61
N ALA A 185 -13.16 9.83 -3.16
CA ALA A 185 -12.09 10.29 -4.05
C ALA A 185 -11.60 9.17 -4.98
N TRP A 186 -11.43 7.96 -4.46
CA TRP A 186 -11.10 6.78 -5.26
C TRP A 186 -12.19 6.41 -6.27
N LYS A 187 -13.47 6.42 -5.86
CA LYS A 187 -14.57 6.14 -6.77
C LYS A 187 -14.62 7.13 -7.93
N GLU A 188 -14.36 8.41 -7.70
CA GLU A 188 -14.28 9.39 -8.79
C GLU A 188 -13.00 9.23 -9.63
N CYS A 189 -11.88 8.82 -9.02
CA CYS A 189 -10.62 8.58 -9.71
C CYS A 189 -10.74 7.37 -10.68
N LEU A 190 -11.28 6.25 -10.21
CA LEU A 190 -11.34 4.98 -10.96
C LEU A 190 -12.39 4.95 -12.07
N LYS A 191 -13.20 6.01 -12.23
CA LYS A 191 -14.05 6.19 -13.41
C LYS A 191 -13.26 6.55 -14.66
N LEU A 192 -12.06 7.09 -14.50
CA LEU A 192 -11.18 7.48 -15.59
C LEU A 192 -10.50 6.25 -16.20
N GLY A 193 -10.07 6.38 -17.46
CA GLY A 193 -9.33 5.31 -18.15
C GLY A 193 -7.93 5.13 -17.59
N ASP A 194 -7.37 3.93 -17.75
CA ASP A 194 -6.04 3.59 -17.23
C ASP A 194 -4.95 4.52 -17.80
N ASP A 195 -5.06 4.92 -19.07
CA ASP A 195 -4.15 5.89 -19.71
C ASP A 195 -4.19 7.27 -19.05
N GLU A 196 -5.39 7.77 -18.69
CA GLU A 196 -5.55 9.07 -18.01
C GLU A 196 -4.94 9.04 -16.60
N LEU A 197 -5.05 7.90 -15.93
CA LEU A 197 -4.51 7.69 -14.59
C LEU A 197 -3.00 7.43 -14.61
N GLY A 198 -2.40 7.17 -15.77
CA GLY A 198 -0.99 6.78 -15.87
C GLY A 198 -0.72 5.44 -15.17
N VAL A 199 -1.62 4.48 -15.39
CA VAL A 199 -1.51 3.13 -14.81
C VAL A 199 -1.57 2.09 -15.91
N ASP A 200 -0.93 0.96 -15.67
CA ASP A 200 -1.04 -0.18 -16.57
C ASP A 200 -2.17 -1.13 -16.13
N PRO A 201 -2.89 -1.75 -17.08
CA PRO A 201 -4.00 -2.65 -16.78
C PRO A 201 -3.57 -4.01 -16.21
N GLU A 202 -2.28 -4.37 -16.29
CA GLU A 202 -1.80 -5.72 -15.98
C GLU A 202 -1.25 -5.87 -14.55
N PHE A 203 -0.61 -4.83 -14.04
CA PHE A 203 0.08 -4.79 -12.75
C PHE A 203 -0.55 -3.73 -11.84
N THR A 204 -0.42 -2.44 -12.18
CA THR A 204 -0.81 -1.34 -11.31
C THR A 204 -2.30 -1.30 -11.02
N ARG A 205 -3.15 -1.50 -12.05
CA ARG A 205 -4.60 -1.50 -11.88
C ARG A 205 -5.08 -2.65 -10.98
N PRO A 206 -4.75 -3.93 -11.26
CA PRO A 206 -5.10 -5.05 -10.36
C PRO A 206 -4.53 -4.90 -8.94
N ALA A 207 -3.31 -4.40 -8.79
CA ALA A 207 -2.70 -4.18 -7.49
C ALA A 207 -3.44 -3.11 -6.68
N THR A 208 -3.88 -2.04 -7.34
CA THR A 208 -4.68 -0.99 -6.71
C THR A 208 -6.04 -1.51 -6.26
N GLU A 209 -6.72 -2.31 -7.09
CA GLU A 209 -7.99 -2.93 -6.71
C GLU A 209 -7.83 -3.85 -5.49
N ALA A 210 -6.73 -4.60 -5.43
CA ALA A 210 -6.41 -5.46 -4.29
C ALA A 210 -6.07 -4.65 -3.02
N LEU A 211 -5.32 -3.54 -3.16
CA LEU A 211 -5.03 -2.61 -2.06
C LEU A 211 -6.32 -2.06 -1.46
N LEU A 212 -7.24 -1.61 -2.32
CA LEU A 212 -8.52 -1.04 -1.90
C LEU A 212 -9.41 -2.07 -1.21
N ALA A 213 -9.41 -3.32 -1.68
CA ALA A 213 -10.11 -4.42 -1.01
C ALA A 213 -9.54 -4.67 0.39
N LYS A 214 -8.22 -4.74 0.55
CA LYS A 214 -7.58 -4.90 1.87
C LYS A 214 -7.78 -3.70 2.78
N PHE A 215 -7.74 -2.50 2.24
CA PHE A 215 -8.03 -1.29 3.00
C PHE A 215 -9.49 -1.27 3.48
N ALA A 216 -10.43 -1.73 2.66
CA ALA A 216 -11.84 -1.89 3.05
C ALA A 216 -12.01 -2.87 4.22
N GLU A 217 -11.32 -4.02 4.17
CA GLU A 217 -11.29 -5.01 5.26
C GLU A 217 -10.77 -4.36 6.56
N LEU A 218 -9.69 -3.59 6.48
CA LEU A 218 -9.12 -2.88 7.63
C LEU A 218 -10.10 -1.85 8.22
N CYS A 219 -10.80 -1.08 7.37
CA CYS A 219 -11.80 -0.10 7.80
C CYS A 219 -13.02 -0.75 8.48
N ALA A 220 -13.32 -2.03 8.21
CA ALA A 220 -14.45 -2.72 8.80
C ALA A 220 -14.25 -3.05 10.29
N LEU A 221 -13.00 -3.10 10.77
CA LEU A 221 -12.67 -3.51 12.13
C LEU A 221 -13.07 -2.49 13.21
N PRO A 222 -12.86 -1.16 13.05
CA PRO A 222 -13.19 -0.18 14.09
C PRO A 222 -14.65 0.31 14.07
N ALA A 223 -15.39 0.11 12.97
CA ALA A 223 -16.66 0.79 12.71
C ALA A 223 -17.94 -0.01 13.04
N GLY A 224 -17.82 -1.24 13.55
CA GLY A 224 -18.99 -2.05 13.93
C GLY A 224 -19.83 -2.55 12.75
N GLY A 225 -19.29 -2.55 11.53
CA GLY A 225 -19.93 -3.11 10.35
C GLY A 225 -19.02 -3.01 9.12
N PRO A 226 -19.16 -3.91 8.13
CA PRO A 226 -18.30 -3.91 6.96
C PRO A 226 -18.56 -2.66 6.13
N TYR A 227 -17.56 -1.79 5.97
CA TYR A 227 -17.60 -0.85 4.85
C TYR A 227 -17.56 -1.68 3.57
N LYS A 228 -18.71 -1.81 2.92
CA LYS A 228 -18.79 -2.32 1.54
C LYS A 228 -18.51 -1.14 0.62
N PHE A 229 -17.24 -0.95 0.28
CA PHE A 229 -16.89 0.00 -0.76
C PHE A 229 -17.09 -0.66 -2.12
N GLU A 230 -18.10 -0.20 -2.84
CA GLU A 230 -18.24 -0.48 -4.27
C GLU A 230 -17.36 0.52 -5.03
N TRP A 231 -16.13 0.06 -5.31
CA TRP A 231 -15.09 0.81 -6.02
C TRP A 231 -15.37 0.94 -7.53
N LYS A 232 -16.38 0.22 -8.02
CA LYS A 232 -16.91 0.25 -9.39
C LYS A 232 -18.38 0.64 -9.34
#